data_AF-A0A2T3NQN2-F1
#
_entry.id   AF-A0A2T3NQN2-F1
#
_cell.length_a   1.000
_cell.length_b   1.000
_cell.length_c   1.000
_cell.angle_alpha   90.00
_cell.angle_beta   90.00
_cell.angle_gamma   90.00
#
_symmetry.space_group_name_H-M   'P 1'
#
loop_
_entity.id
_entity.type
_entity.pdbx_description
1 polymer ?
#
loop_
_entity_poly.entity_id
_entity_poly.type
_entity_poly.pdbx_seq_one_letter_code
_entity_poly.pdbx_strand_id
1 'polypeptide(L)'
;MLLRHSRLFCSAVGLSVLSWMLPVSAQEVHEPICQPQWHNVMSLQDGALQLELSGETFKIQSSGQLYFGIHKVKLNPEQTAALADYHKLMLDDLPYTLSHSQLIDDEMCDRVAVRQAKEHEIQSLIPALNRWQSVTLE
;
A
#
# COMPACT_ATOMS: atom_id res chain seq x y z
N MET A 1 24.34 20.23 -53.62
CA MET A 1 23.75 21.16 -54.60
C MET A 1 22.29 21.37 -54.19
N LEU A 2 21.93 22.55 -53.65
CA LEU A 2 21.23 23.67 -54.34
C LEU A 2 19.81 23.25 -54.76
N LEU A 3 18.68 23.96 -54.58
CA LEU A 3 18.25 25.30 -54.16
C LEU A 3 16.68 25.16 -54.10
N ARG A 4 15.95 25.66 -53.09
CA ARG A 4 15.33 27.01 -52.97
C ARG A 4 13.94 27.17 -53.65
N HIS A 5 13.02 27.80 -52.91
CA HIS A 5 11.78 28.54 -53.30
C HIS A 5 10.51 27.73 -53.62
N SER A 6 9.27 28.24 -53.49
CA SER A 6 8.68 29.39 -52.79
C SER A 6 7.15 29.25 -52.90
N ARG A 7 6.47 29.91 -51.97
CA ARG A 7 5.02 30.15 -51.76
C ARG A 7 4.15 30.35 -53.00
N LEU A 8 2.88 29.95 -52.88
CA LEU A 8 1.74 30.66 -53.46
C LEU A 8 0.56 30.66 -52.48
N PHE A 9 0.11 31.87 -52.15
CA PHE A 9 -1.08 32.21 -51.37
C PHE A 9 -2.34 31.75 -52.09
N CYS A 10 -3.39 31.37 -51.33
CA CYS A 10 -4.76 31.54 -51.78
C CYS A 10 -5.64 31.99 -50.60
N SER A 11 -6.63 32.81 -50.94
CA SER A 11 -7.27 33.85 -50.13
C SER A 11 -8.07 33.43 -48.90
N ALA A 12 -8.26 34.43 -48.04
CA ALA A 12 -9.18 34.48 -46.92
C ALA A 12 -10.64 34.16 -47.32
N VAL A 13 -11.29 33.30 -46.52
CA VAL A 13 -12.73 33.28 -46.33
C VAL A 13 -12.94 33.17 -44.82
N GLY A 14 -13.55 34.20 -44.24
CA GLY A 14 -13.91 34.22 -42.83
C GLY A 14 -14.91 33.13 -42.52
N LEU A 15 -14.67 32.40 -41.43
CA LEU A 15 -15.64 31.51 -40.81
C LEU A 15 -15.53 31.70 -39.31
N SER A 16 -16.67 32.08 -38.75
CA SER A 16 -16.95 32.42 -37.36
C SER A 16 -16.20 31.54 -36.36
N VAL A 17 -15.48 32.18 -35.44
CA VAL A 17 -15.00 31.54 -34.22
C VAL A 17 -16.21 31.34 -33.31
N LEU A 18 -16.96 30.26 -33.53
CA LEU A 18 -17.80 29.69 -32.47
C LEU A 18 -16.83 29.02 -31.50
N SER A 19 -16.33 29.81 -30.55
CA SER A 19 -15.60 29.30 -29.40
C SER A 19 -16.60 28.52 -28.56
N TRP A 20 -16.59 27.19 -28.70
CA TRP A 20 -17.31 26.31 -27.78
C TRP A 20 -16.61 26.45 -26.42
N MET A 21 -17.20 27.26 -25.54
CA MET A 21 -16.88 27.22 -24.11
C MET A 21 -17.36 25.86 -23.58
N LEU A 22 -16.47 24.88 -23.59
CA LEU A 22 -16.68 23.67 -22.81
C LEU A 22 -16.59 24.06 -21.33
N PRO A 23 -17.61 23.81 -20.50
CA PRO A 23 -17.44 23.90 -19.07
C PRO A 23 -16.40 22.85 -18.67
N VAL A 24 -15.22 23.30 -18.24
CA VAL A 24 -14.33 22.48 -17.44
C VAL A 24 -15.10 22.16 -16.17
N SER A 25 -15.62 20.94 -16.09
CA SER A 25 -16.06 20.38 -14.81
C SER A 25 -14.83 20.35 -13.93
N ALA A 26 -14.81 21.19 -12.89
CA ALA A 26 -13.86 21.05 -11.80
C ALA A 26 -14.11 19.68 -11.18
N GLN A 27 -13.29 18.70 -11.52
CA GLN A 27 -13.22 17.46 -10.78
C GLN A 27 -12.61 17.85 -9.44
N GLU A 28 -13.39 17.80 -8.36
CA GLU A 28 -12.86 17.86 -7.00
C GLU A 28 -11.94 16.65 -6.84
N VAL A 29 -10.64 16.87 -7.05
CA VAL A 29 -9.60 15.93 -6.65
C VAL A 29 -9.64 15.92 -5.13
N HIS A 30 -10.45 15.03 -4.57
CA HIS A 30 -10.35 14.69 -3.16
C HIS A 30 -9.00 13.99 -3.02
N GLU A 31 -8.03 14.68 -2.42
CA GLU A 31 -6.81 14.02 -2.01
C GLU A 31 -7.18 12.87 -1.07
N PRO A 32 -6.60 11.68 -1.27
CA PRO A 32 -6.84 10.57 -0.36
C PRO A 32 -6.41 11.00 1.05
N ILE A 33 -7.23 10.67 2.04
CA ILE A 33 -7.10 11.12 3.43
C ILE A 33 -5.75 10.72 4.02
N CYS A 34 -5.17 9.64 3.51
CA CYS A 34 -3.79 9.23 3.74
C CYS A 34 -3.22 8.56 2.48
N GLN A 35 -1.90 8.37 2.43
CA GLN A 35 -1.23 7.71 1.29
C GLN A 35 -0.49 6.45 1.76
N PRO A 36 -1.17 5.29 1.82
CA PRO A 36 -0.52 4.04 2.20
C PRO A 36 0.42 3.54 1.09
N GLN A 37 1.67 3.29 1.46
CA GLN A 37 2.65 2.58 0.66
C GLN A 37 2.69 1.12 1.13
N TRP A 38 2.24 0.20 0.29
CA TRP A 38 2.22 -1.23 0.61
C TRP A 38 3.57 -1.87 0.32
N HIS A 39 4.15 -2.50 1.32
CA HIS A 39 5.43 -3.18 1.25
C HIS A 39 5.20 -4.64 1.59
N ASN A 40 5.68 -5.60 0.78
CA ASN A 40 5.51 -7.03 1.03
C ASN A 40 4.09 -7.60 0.88
N VAL A 41 4.01 -8.84 0.39
CA VAL A 41 2.76 -9.58 0.30
C VAL A 41 2.51 -10.30 1.63
N MET A 42 1.31 -10.10 2.18
CA MET A 42 0.84 -10.82 3.35
C MET A 42 -0.37 -11.68 3.01
N SER A 43 -0.48 -12.84 3.64
CA SER A 43 -1.65 -13.70 3.48
C SER A 43 -1.94 -14.49 4.75
N LEU A 44 -3.21 -14.85 4.93
CA LEU A 44 -3.64 -15.81 5.94
C LEU A 44 -3.88 -17.15 5.24
N GLN A 45 -3.13 -18.18 5.65
CA GLN A 45 -3.23 -19.53 5.10
C GLN A 45 -3.13 -20.54 6.23
N ASP A 46 -4.06 -21.50 6.28
CA ASP A 46 -4.14 -22.53 7.32
C ASP A 46 -4.10 -21.95 8.75
N GLY A 47 -4.69 -20.77 8.94
CA GLY A 47 -4.70 -20.07 10.23
C GLY A 47 -3.37 -19.41 10.63
N ALA A 48 -2.34 -19.47 9.78
CA ALA A 48 -1.08 -18.76 9.97
C ALA A 48 -1.02 -17.52 9.09
N LEU A 49 -0.48 -16.44 9.64
CA LEU A 49 -0.11 -15.25 8.89
C LEU A 49 1.25 -15.51 8.22
N GLN A 50 1.29 -15.47 6.90
CA GLN A 50 2.51 -15.60 6.11
C GLN A 50 2.96 -14.24 5.60
N LEU A 51 4.26 -13.99 5.69
CA LEU A 51 4.89 -12.75 5.29
C LEU A 51 6.10 -13.08 4.42
N GLU A 52 6.23 -12.39 3.29
CA GLU A 52 7.40 -12.49 2.43
C GLU A 52 8.27 -11.24 2.58
N LEU A 53 9.53 -11.40 2.98
CA LEU A 53 10.47 -10.30 3.11
C LEU A 53 11.78 -10.66 2.41
N SER A 54 12.16 -9.90 1.38
CA SER A 54 13.42 -10.11 0.65
C SER A 54 13.62 -11.55 0.10
N GLY A 55 12.54 -12.23 -0.29
CA GLY A 55 12.57 -13.61 -0.78
C GLY A 55 12.55 -14.69 0.33
N GLU A 56 12.44 -14.28 1.60
CA GLU A 56 12.31 -15.19 2.74
C GLU A 56 10.88 -15.19 3.27
N THR A 57 10.37 -16.37 3.65
CA THR A 57 9.03 -16.52 4.22
C THR A 57 9.09 -16.62 5.73
N PHE A 58 8.38 -15.72 6.39
CA PHE A 58 8.09 -15.76 7.82
C PHE A 58 6.66 -16.23 8.04
N LYS A 59 6.41 -17.02 9.09
CA LYS A 59 5.06 -17.43 9.47
C LYS A 59 4.81 -17.12 10.93
N ILE A 60 3.70 -16.46 11.22
CA ILE A 60 3.21 -16.20 12.58
C ILE A 60 1.96 -17.05 12.78
N GLN A 61 2.01 -17.96 13.76
CA GLN A 61 0.82 -18.72 14.18
C GLN A 61 -0.05 -17.88 15.13
N SER A 62 -1.31 -18.26 15.29
CA SER A 62 -2.24 -17.62 16.23
C SER A 62 -1.77 -17.56 17.68
N SER A 63 -0.86 -18.46 18.08
CA SER A 63 -0.22 -18.47 19.40
C SER A 63 0.96 -17.51 19.53
N GLY A 64 1.27 -16.73 18.50
CA GLY A 64 2.43 -15.83 18.46
C GLY A 64 3.75 -16.52 18.16
N GLN A 65 3.73 -17.81 17.78
CA GLN A 65 4.95 -18.51 17.37
C GLN A 65 5.41 -18.01 15.99
N LEU A 66 6.68 -17.60 15.92
CA LEU A 66 7.33 -17.18 14.69
C LEU A 66 8.17 -18.32 14.09
N TYR A 67 8.04 -18.51 12.79
CA TYR A 67 8.86 -19.41 11.99
C TYR A 67 9.55 -18.63 10.89
N PHE A 68 10.80 -19.01 10.63
CA PHE A 68 11.59 -18.60 9.48
C PHE A 68 11.83 -19.84 8.60
N GLY A 69 11.18 -19.89 7.44
CA GLY A 69 11.03 -21.14 6.69
C GLY A 69 10.37 -22.23 7.55
N ILE A 70 11.10 -23.31 7.85
CA ILE A 70 10.65 -24.39 8.74
C ILE A 70 11.14 -24.26 10.19
N HIS A 71 12.01 -23.28 10.48
CA HIS A 71 12.66 -23.16 11.77
C HIS A 71 11.87 -22.25 12.72
N LYS A 72 11.53 -22.77 13.90
CA LYS A 72 10.91 -21.96 14.96
C LYS A 72 11.93 -21.00 15.56
N VAL A 73 11.58 -19.72 15.63
CA VAL A 73 12.38 -18.69 16.29
C VAL A 73 12.15 -18.77 17.80
N LYS A 74 13.23 -18.69 18.58
CA LYS A 74 13.14 -18.63 20.05
C LYS A 74 12.75 -17.22 20.47
N LEU A 75 11.55 -17.09 21.03
CA LEU A 75 11.01 -15.83 21.52
C LEU A 75 10.86 -15.87 23.05
N ASN A 76 10.94 -14.70 23.67
CA ASN A 76 10.54 -14.53 25.06
C ASN A 76 9.00 -14.35 25.16
N PRO A 77 8.41 -14.32 26.38
CA PRO A 77 6.97 -14.18 26.53
C PRO A 77 6.38 -12.90 25.95
N GLU A 78 7.07 -11.77 26.09
CA GLU A 78 6.63 -10.46 25.58
C GLU A 78 6.58 -10.43 24.05
N GLN A 79 7.63 -10.92 23.39
CA GLN A 79 7.69 -11.06 21.94
C GLN A 79 6.60 -12.00 21.42
N THR A 80 6.34 -13.10 22.14
CA THR A 80 5.28 -14.05 21.77
C THR A 80 3.91 -13.41 21.87
N ALA A 81 3.64 -12.64 22.93
CA ALA A 81 2.39 -11.92 23.10
C ALA A 81 2.20 -10.85 22.00
N ALA A 82 3.23 -10.06 21.70
CA ALA A 82 3.16 -9.04 20.65
C ALA A 82 2.81 -9.64 19.27
N LEU A 83 3.37 -10.79 18.93
CA LEU A 83 3.04 -11.50 17.68
C LEU A 83 1.66 -12.14 17.68
N ALA A 84 1.19 -12.63 18.84
CA ALA A 84 -0.18 -13.15 18.96
C ALA A 84 -1.22 -12.03 18.78
N ASP A 85 -0.97 -10.87 19.39
CA ASP A 85 -1.80 -9.68 19.22
C ASP A 85 -1.80 -9.20 17.77
N TYR A 86 -0.64 -9.20 17.12
CA TYR A 86 -0.55 -8.85 15.71
C TYR A 86 -1.28 -9.86 14.82
N HIS A 87 -1.14 -11.16 15.06
CA HIS A 87 -1.93 -12.16 14.34
C HIS A 87 -3.44 -11.88 14.45
N LYS A 88 -3.92 -11.58 15.67
CA LYS A 88 -5.32 -11.24 15.92
C LYS A 88 -5.76 -9.97 15.18
N LEU A 89 -4.95 -8.90 15.22
CA LEU A 89 -5.20 -7.68 14.47
C LEU A 89 -5.42 -7.98 12.98
N MET A 90 -4.55 -8.84 12.43
CA MET A 90 -4.54 -9.17 11.00
C MET A 90 -5.72 -10.02 10.54
N LEU A 91 -6.40 -10.73 11.45
CA LEU A 91 -7.63 -11.48 11.12
C LEU A 91 -8.77 -10.55 10.71
N ASP A 92 -8.88 -9.38 11.34
CA ASP A 92 -9.91 -8.40 11.03
C ASP A 92 -9.45 -7.44 9.93
N ASP A 93 -8.16 -7.11 9.94
CA ASP A 93 -7.60 -6.06 9.11
C ASP A 93 -7.35 -6.49 7.66
N LEU A 94 -6.77 -7.68 7.43
CA LEU A 94 -6.50 -8.15 6.05
C LEU A 94 -7.75 -8.26 5.18
N PRO A 95 -8.86 -8.88 5.63
CA PRO A 95 -10.08 -8.96 4.82
C PRO A 95 -10.61 -7.58 4.43
N TYR A 96 -10.56 -6.63 5.37
CA TYR A 96 -10.98 -5.25 5.11
C TYR A 96 -10.07 -4.58 4.07
N THR A 97 -8.75 -4.57 4.31
CA THR A 97 -7.77 -3.95 3.40
C THR A 97 -7.88 -4.50 1.98
N LEU A 98 -8.00 -5.82 1.83
CA LEU A 98 -8.03 -6.47 0.52
C LEU A 98 -9.34 -6.19 -0.22
N SER A 99 -10.47 -6.15 0.48
CA SER A 99 -11.78 -5.87 -0.13
C SER A 99 -11.99 -4.38 -0.44
N HIS A 100 -11.30 -3.47 0.25
CA HIS A 100 -11.46 -2.01 0.11
C HIS A 100 -10.24 -1.34 -0.55
N SER A 101 -9.33 -2.10 -1.16
CA SER A 101 -8.08 -1.57 -1.75
C SER A 101 -8.25 -0.47 -2.82
N GLN A 102 -9.44 -0.30 -3.39
CA GLN A 102 -9.75 0.75 -4.38
C GLN A 102 -10.26 2.06 -3.76
N LEU A 103 -10.59 2.05 -2.47
CA LEU A 103 -11.13 3.20 -1.74
C LEU A 103 -10.24 3.47 -0.52
N ILE A 104 -9.62 4.64 -0.48
CA ILE A 104 -8.86 5.10 0.68
C ILE A 104 -9.75 6.10 1.42
N ASP A 105 -10.49 5.59 2.41
CA ASP A 105 -11.33 6.36 3.32
C ASP A 105 -10.70 6.45 4.72
N ASP A 106 -11.40 7.12 5.64
CA ASP A 106 -10.93 7.31 7.02
C ASP A 106 -10.66 5.97 7.72
N GLU A 107 -11.53 4.98 7.51
CA GLU A 107 -11.40 3.67 8.15
C GLU A 107 -10.19 2.90 7.61
N MET A 108 -9.92 2.94 6.31
CA MET A 108 -8.68 2.40 5.73
C MET A 108 -7.45 3.06 6.36
N CYS A 109 -7.45 4.38 6.49
CA CYS A 109 -6.34 5.14 7.07
C CYS A 109 -6.09 4.78 8.54
N ASP A 110 -7.15 4.72 9.36
CA ASP A 110 -7.07 4.35 10.77
C ASP A 110 -6.50 2.93 10.94
N ARG A 111 -6.98 1.99 10.13
CA ARG A 111 -6.52 0.59 10.15
C ARG A 111 -5.04 0.47 9.79
N VAL A 112 -4.63 1.16 8.71
CA VAL A 112 -3.23 1.18 8.29
C VAL A 112 -2.34 1.80 9.38
N ALA A 113 -2.77 2.89 10.02
CA ALA A 113 -2.03 3.51 11.10
C ALA A 113 -1.85 2.56 12.30
N VAL A 114 -2.91 1.84 12.69
CA VAL A 114 -2.86 0.83 13.75
C VAL A 114 -1.91 -0.31 13.38
N ARG A 115 -1.98 -0.82 12.14
CA ARG A 115 -1.07 -1.86 11.64
C ARG A 115 0.38 -1.40 11.73
N GLN A 116 0.69 -0.24 11.15
CA GLN A 116 2.05 0.31 11.14
C GLN A 116 2.61 0.51 12.55
N ALA A 117 1.81 1.03 13.48
CA ALA A 117 2.21 1.20 14.87
C ALA A 117 2.54 -0.14 15.55
N LYS A 118 1.72 -1.19 15.31
CA LYS A 118 1.97 -2.52 15.88
C LYS A 118 3.22 -3.18 15.27
N GLU A 119 3.49 -2.94 13.99
CA GLU A 119 4.73 -3.40 13.34
C GLU A 119 5.96 -2.73 13.96
N HIS A 120 5.92 -1.42 14.21
CA HIS A 120 7.01 -0.69 14.90
C HIS A 120 7.23 -1.21 16.32
N GLU A 121 6.17 -1.50 17.07
CA GLU A 121 6.26 -2.14 18.39
C GLU A 121 7.03 -3.48 18.29
N ILE A 122 6.63 -4.36 17.36
CA ILE A 122 7.28 -5.65 17.15
C ILE A 122 8.75 -5.50 16.76
N GLN A 123 9.08 -4.56 15.87
CA GLN A 123 10.46 -4.30 15.46
C GLN A 123 11.35 -3.91 16.64
N SER A 124 10.81 -3.14 17.60
CA SER A 124 11.53 -2.76 18.81
C SER A 124 11.80 -3.97 19.74
N LEU A 125 10.91 -4.96 19.72
CA LEU A 125 11.00 -6.16 20.55
C LEU A 125 11.81 -7.29 19.88
N ILE A 126 11.75 -7.40 18.55
CA ILE A 126 12.33 -8.51 17.77
C ILE A 126 13.27 -7.91 16.70
N PRO A 127 14.57 -7.75 17.01
CA PRO A 127 15.53 -7.10 16.10
C PRO A 127 15.66 -7.77 14.73
N ALA A 128 15.39 -9.08 14.62
CA ALA A 128 15.41 -9.80 13.36
C ALA A 128 14.31 -9.33 12.37
N LEU A 129 13.27 -8.66 12.87
CA LEU A 129 12.17 -8.11 12.08
C LEU A 129 12.33 -6.60 11.84
N ASN A 130 13.47 -5.98 12.15
CA ASN A 130 13.64 -4.51 12.08
C ASN A 130 13.41 -3.87 10.70
N ARG A 131 13.46 -4.64 9.61
CA ARG A 131 13.17 -4.17 8.24
C ARG A 131 11.78 -4.57 7.75
N TRP A 132 11.01 -5.26 8.58
CA TRP A 132 9.68 -5.74 8.21
C TRP A 132 8.65 -4.64 8.44
N GLN A 133 8.08 -4.15 7.34
CA GLN A 133 6.89 -3.31 7.35
C GLN A 133 5.96 -3.82 6.26
N SER A 134 4.67 -3.96 6.53
CA SER A 134 3.72 -4.31 5.48
C SER A 134 3.11 -3.08 4.80
N VAL A 135 3.13 -1.96 5.50
CA VAL A 135 2.56 -0.70 5.03
C VAL A 135 3.23 0.47 5.75
N THR A 136 3.37 1.59 5.05
CA THR A 136 3.75 2.87 5.66
C THR A 136 2.82 3.97 5.20
N LEU A 137 2.41 4.85 6.11
CA LEU A 137 1.79 6.13 5.74
C LEU A 137 2.88 7.17 5.48
N GLU A 138 2.77 7.90 4.37
CA GLU A 138 3.56 9.11 4.09
C GLU A 138 2.99 10.37 4.74
#